data_AF-F0IHS0-F1
#
_entry.id   AF-F0IHS0-F1
#
_cell.length_a   1.000
_cell.length_b   1.000
_cell.length_c   1.000
_cell.angle_alpha   90.00
_cell.angle_beta   90.00
_cell.angle_gamma   90.00
#
_symmetry.space_group_name_H-M   'P 1'
#
loop_
_entity.id
_entity.type
_entity.pdbx_description
1 polymer ?
#
loop_
_entity_poly.entity_id
_entity_poly.type
_entity_poly.pdbx_seq_one_letter_code
_entity_poly.pdbx_strand_id
1 'polypeptide(L)'
;MTTDVLTPKIKSKNNKQLKRSFRIMRAYLLIKMAHLYSLRCLNQSLMKAKNDYHTAENISNMINEVFGGQTSPQDFICDKNEQADKCINLTEEMKSYEGVLNTLKINPQGVYAFCADVEYNNSVPLFSRYGQIAMYVIGHIMNYDLGMITKDEALKNIQYLKDFEFAPKNLSMVTRKIVIQVEEAFGLVSLRRIIRRYKKEYKGKKFKVTIKSNVPL
;
A
#
# COMPACT_ATOMS: atom_id res chain seq x y z
N MET A 1 -33.45 -12.09 -5.59
CA MET A 1 -32.10 -12.42 -6.11
C MET A 1 -31.25 -12.85 -4.93
N THR A 2 -30.99 -14.14 -4.81
CA THR A 2 -30.14 -14.72 -3.76
C THR A 2 -28.70 -14.34 -4.05
N THR A 3 -28.11 -13.52 -3.18
CA THR A 3 -26.66 -13.30 -3.16
C THR A 3 -26.00 -14.58 -2.70
N ASP A 4 -25.49 -15.37 -3.65
CA ASP A 4 -24.56 -16.45 -3.36
C ASP A 4 -23.37 -15.85 -2.62
N VAL A 5 -23.36 -16.01 -1.30
CA VAL A 5 -22.17 -15.79 -0.48
C VAL A 5 -21.16 -16.82 -0.97
N LEU A 6 -20.19 -16.38 -1.77
CA LEU A 6 -19.02 -17.16 -2.18
C LEU A 6 -18.25 -17.56 -0.92
N THR A 7 -18.68 -18.63 -0.27
CA THR A 7 -17.96 -19.23 0.85
C THR A 7 -16.63 -19.74 0.32
N PRO A 8 -15.48 -19.20 0.79
CA PRO A 8 -14.18 -19.62 0.29
C PRO A 8 -14.00 -21.11 0.53
N LYS A 9 -13.78 -21.88 -0.55
CA LYS A 9 -13.39 -23.30 -0.47
C LYS A 9 -11.94 -23.36 0.00
N ILE A 10 -11.73 -23.21 1.31
CA ILE A 10 -10.43 -23.41 1.94
C ILE A 10 -10.11 -24.91 1.82
N LYS A 11 -9.48 -25.33 0.71
CA LYS A 11 -8.78 -26.62 0.62
C LYS A 11 -7.95 -26.79 1.90
N SER A 12 -7.85 -28.01 2.44
CA SER A 12 -7.04 -28.29 3.63
C SER A 12 -5.60 -27.81 3.43
N LYS A 13 -5.29 -26.60 3.88
CA LYS A 13 -3.97 -26.00 3.71
C LYS A 13 -3.05 -26.56 4.77
N ASN A 14 -1.85 -26.97 4.37
CA ASN A 14 -0.82 -27.29 5.34
C ASN A 14 -0.31 -26.01 6.04
N ASN A 15 0.38 -26.17 7.18
CA ASN A 15 0.86 -25.05 7.99
C ASN A 15 1.79 -24.10 7.18
N LYS A 16 2.59 -24.62 6.24
CA LYS A 16 3.47 -23.83 5.37
C LYS A 16 2.67 -22.92 4.44
N GLN A 17 1.60 -23.44 3.84
CA GLN A 17 0.69 -22.68 2.97
C GLN A 17 -0.05 -21.60 3.75
N LEU A 18 -0.52 -21.91 4.96
CA LEU A 18 -1.18 -20.93 5.83
C LEU A 18 -0.24 -19.77 6.18
N LYS A 19 1.00 -20.06 6.62
CA LYS A 19 2.02 -19.03 6.91
C LYS A 19 2.29 -18.15 5.70
N ARG A 20 2.38 -18.73 4.51
CA ARG A 20 2.57 -17.99 3.25
C ARG A 20 1.38 -17.08 2.97
N SER A 21 0.15 -17.58 3.06
CA SER A 21 -1.05 -16.77 2.81
C SER A 21 -1.19 -15.62 3.81
N PHE A 22 -0.90 -15.84 5.09
CA PHE A 22 -0.88 -14.76 6.09
C PHE A 22 0.18 -13.70 5.79
N ARG A 23 1.37 -14.10 5.36
CA ARG A 23 2.42 -13.15 4.94
C ARG A 23 1.97 -12.31 3.75
N ILE A 24 1.40 -12.95 2.72
CA ILE A 24 0.88 -12.27 1.53
C ILE A 24 -0.25 -11.29 1.91
N MET A 25 -1.20 -11.72 2.73
CA MET A 25 -2.30 -10.87 3.20
C MET A 25 -1.79 -9.66 3.97
N ARG A 26 -0.81 -9.85 4.87
CA ARG A 26 -0.17 -8.76 5.60
C ARG A 26 0.53 -7.78 4.66
N ALA A 27 1.31 -8.27 3.68
CA ALA A 27 1.98 -7.42 2.71
C ALA A 27 0.97 -6.64 1.85
N TYR A 28 -0.09 -7.30 1.38
CA TYR A 28 -1.19 -6.69 0.65
C TYR A 28 -1.81 -5.54 1.44
N LEU A 29 -2.19 -5.77 2.70
CA LEU A 29 -2.81 -4.75 3.54
C LEU A 29 -1.88 -3.56 3.79
N LEU A 30 -0.60 -3.80 4.05
CA LEU A 30 0.36 -2.71 4.24
C LEU A 30 0.53 -1.87 2.97
N ILE A 31 0.62 -2.51 1.80
CA ILE A 31 0.72 -1.83 0.50
C ILE A 31 -0.57 -1.06 0.19
N LYS A 32 -1.74 -1.67 0.39
CA LYS A 32 -3.05 -1.04 0.20
C LYS A 32 -3.22 0.17 1.11
N MET A 33 -2.87 0.05 2.39
CA MET A 33 -2.93 1.17 3.34
C MET A 33 -1.97 2.30 2.97
N ALA A 34 -0.74 2.00 2.55
CA ALA A 34 0.19 3.01 2.05
C ALA A 34 -0.34 3.70 0.80
N HIS A 35 -0.95 2.96 -0.13
CA HIS A 35 -1.52 3.51 -1.35
C HIS A 35 -2.70 4.45 -1.06
N LEU A 36 -3.64 4.03 -0.20
CA LEU A 36 -4.75 4.87 0.24
C LEU A 36 -4.27 6.14 0.94
N TYR A 37 -3.24 6.01 1.78
CA TYR A 37 -2.64 7.15 2.47
C TYR A 37 -2.00 8.14 1.48
N SER A 38 -1.22 7.67 0.51
CA SER A 38 -0.63 8.52 -0.52
C SER A 38 -1.69 9.21 -1.37
N LEU A 39 -2.77 8.51 -1.75
CA LEU A 39 -3.89 9.13 -2.44
C LEU A 39 -4.55 10.21 -1.57
N ARG A 40 -4.72 9.97 -0.28
CA ARG A 40 -5.28 10.98 0.64
C ARG A 40 -4.37 12.21 0.73
N CYS A 41 -3.06 12.02 0.82
CA CYS A 41 -2.07 13.10 0.83
C CYS A 41 -2.05 13.89 -0.48
N LEU A 42 -2.21 13.22 -1.62
CA LEU A 42 -2.35 13.86 -2.92
C LEU A 42 -3.58 14.77 -2.95
N ASN A 43 -4.76 14.23 -2.64
CA ASN A 43 -6.00 15.02 -2.62
C ASN A 43 -5.90 16.19 -1.63
N GLN A 44 -5.29 15.96 -0.46
CA GLN A 44 -5.05 17.02 0.52
C GLN A 44 -4.13 18.13 -0.03
N SER A 45 -3.13 17.76 -0.83
CA SER A 45 -2.22 18.72 -1.46
C SER A 45 -2.90 19.49 -2.58
N LEU A 46 -3.75 18.82 -3.37
CA LEU A 46 -4.53 19.46 -4.45
C LEU A 46 -5.47 20.54 -3.91
N MET A 47 -6.07 20.37 -2.73
CA MET A 47 -6.88 21.43 -2.09
C MET A 47 -6.09 22.70 -1.76
N LYS A 48 -4.77 22.57 -1.54
CA LYS A 48 -3.86 23.66 -1.21
C LYS A 48 -3.15 24.24 -2.43
N ALA A 49 -3.17 23.51 -3.55
CA ALA A 49 -2.51 23.92 -4.78
C ALA A 49 -3.21 25.14 -5.38
N LYS A 50 -2.44 25.92 -6.13
CA LYS A 50 -2.98 27.03 -6.92
C LYS A 50 -3.80 26.44 -8.06
N ASN A 51 -5.08 26.79 -8.12
CA ASN A 51 -6.05 26.25 -9.07
C ASN A 51 -6.36 27.31 -10.14
N ASP A 52 -5.36 27.68 -10.93
CA ASP A 52 -5.52 28.65 -12.01
C ASP A 52 -5.49 28.00 -13.39
N TYR A 53 -6.34 28.51 -14.29
CA TYR A 53 -6.52 27.97 -15.63
C TYR A 53 -5.23 27.97 -16.44
N HIS A 54 -4.41 29.01 -16.32
CA HIS A 54 -3.15 29.13 -17.04
C HIS A 54 -2.17 28.00 -16.69
N THR A 55 -2.06 27.65 -15.40
CA THR A 55 -1.24 26.51 -14.96
C THR A 55 -1.80 25.19 -15.50
N ALA A 56 -3.13 25.02 -15.46
CA ALA A 56 -3.79 23.84 -16.00
C ALA A 56 -3.59 23.68 -17.51
N GLU A 57 -3.64 24.79 -18.26
CA GLU A 57 -3.38 24.84 -19.70
C GLU A 57 -1.94 24.44 -20.03
N ASN A 58 -0.96 24.98 -19.30
CA ASN A 58 0.44 24.58 -19.49
C ASN A 58 0.68 23.10 -19.23
N ILE A 59 0.04 22.52 -18.20
CA ILE A 59 0.14 21.09 -17.91
C ILE A 59 -0.51 20.27 -19.02
N SER A 60 -1.70 20.66 -19.48
CA SER A 60 -2.42 19.99 -20.55
C SER A 60 -1.62 20.00 -21.85
N ASN A 61 -1.08 21.15 -22.24
CA ASN A 61 -0.22 21.29 -23.42
C ASN A 61 1.02 20.40 -23.30
N MET A 62 1.71 20.44 -22.16
CA MET A 62 2.89 19.59 -21.93
C MET A 62 2.56 18.10 -22.04
N ILE A 63 1.45 17.64 -21.45
CA ILE A 63 1.06 16.23 -21.52
C ILE A 63 0.69 15.83 -22.96
N ASN A 64 -0.06 16.69 -23.66
CA ASN A 64 -0.46 16.42 -25.03
C ASN A 64 0.75 16.40 -25.98
N GLU A 65 1.73 17.29 -25.80
CA GLU A 65 2.98 17.32 -26.57
C GLU A 65 3.87 16.09 -26.31
N VAL A 66 4.07 15.72 -25.04
CA VAL A 66 5.01 14.66 -24.67
C VAL A 66 4.42 13.26 -24.89
N PHE A 67 3.14 13.08 -24.59
CA PHE A 67 2.49 11.76 -24.58
C PHE A 67 1.45 11.58 -25.70
N GLY A 68 1.24 12.57 -26.58
CA GLY A 68 0.23 12.51 -27.64
C GLY A 68 -1.20 12.45 -27.10
N GLY A 69 -1.43 12.99 -25.89
CA GLY A 69 -2.71 12.96 -25.21
C GLY A 69 -3.78 13.87 -25.82
N GLN A 70 -5.03 13.68 -25.35
CA GLN A 70 -6.17 14.57 -25.61
C GLN A 70 -6.71 15.14 -24.29
N THR A 71 -5.81 15.59 -23.42
CA THR A 71 -6.21 16.24 -22.17
C THR A 71 -6.66 17.66 -22.43
N SER A 72 -7.48 18.19 -21.54
CA SER A 72 -7.95 19.57 -21.50
C SER A 72 -7.51 20.25 -20.20
N PRO A 73 -7.45 21.59 -20.14
CA PRO A 73 -7.16 22.31 -18.91
C PRO A 73 -8.13 21.95 -17.76
N GLN A 74 -9.40 21.70 -18.09
CA GLN A 74 -10.43 21.30 -17.13
C GLN A 74 -10.07 20.01 -16.37
N ASP A 75 -9.31 19.10 -16.99
CA ASP A 75 -8.88 17.85 -16.35
C ASP A 75 -7.90 18.09 -15.18
N PHE A 76 -7.29 19.28 -15.11
CA PHE A 76 -6.32 19.66 -14.08
C PHE A 76 -6.85 20.72 -13.11
N ILE A 77 -8.04 21.26 -13.37
CA ILE A 77 -8.74 22.17 -12.46
C ILE A 77 -9.43 21.34 -11.38
N CYS A 78 -9.07 21.57 -10.13
CA CYS A 78 -9.55 20.78 -9.00
C CYS A 78 -10.67 21.50 -8.24
N ASP A 79 -11.83 20.85 -8.05
CA ASP A 79 -12.84 21.33 -7.09
C ASP A 79 -12.45 20.96 -5.65
N LYS A 80 -12.36 21.96 -4.77
CA LYS A 80 -11.89 21.74 -3.38
C LYS A 80 -12.82 20.86 -2.56
N ASN A 81 -14.13 20.93 -2.78
CA ASN A 81 -15.11 20.12 -2.06
C ASN A 81 -15.00 18.66 -2.52
N GLU A 82 -14.86 18.43 -3.82
CA GLU A 82 -14.64 17.09 -4.37
C GLU A 82 -13.35 16.45 -3.81
N GLN A 83 -12.24 17.21 -3.73
CA GLN A 83 -11.01 16.70 -3.12
C GLN A 83 -11.17 16.42 -1.62
N ALA A 84 -11.96 17.23 -0.90
CA ALA A 84 -12.27 17.01 0.52
C ALA A 84 -13.09 15.72 0.72
N ASP A 85 -14.12 15.51 -0.10
CA ASP A 85 -14.94 14.30 -0.08
C ASP A 85 -14.10 13.06 -0.38
N LYS A 86 -13.18 13.14 -1.37
CA LYS A 86 -12.20 12.09 -1.63
C LYS A 86 -11.33 11.79 -0.39
N CYS A 87 -10.87 12.81 0.32
CA CYS A 87 -10.09 12.62 1.54
C CYS A 87 -10.89 11.93 2.66
N ILE A 88 -12.17 12.27 2.80
CA ILE A 88 -13.09 11.64 3.77
C ILE A 88 -13.27 10.17 3.41
N ASN A 89 -13.66 9.87 2.16
CA ASN A 89 -13.89 8.51 1.68
C ASN A 89 -12.64 7.62 1.84
N LEU A 90 -11.46 8.14 1.48
CA LEU A 90 -10.19 7.41 1.68
C LEU A 90 -9.91 7.16 3.16
N THR A 91 -10.23 8.11 4.04
CA THR A 91 -10.06 7.93 5.49
C THR A 91 -11.01 6.88 6.05
N GLU A 92 -12.25 6.84 5.58
CA GLU A 92 -13.23 5.82 5.95
C GLU A 92 -12.83 4.44 5.44
N GLU A 93 -12.36 4.35 4.19
CA GLU A 93 -11.84 3.11 3.62
C GLU A 93 -10.65 2.59 4.46
N MET A 94 -9.69 3.45 4.81
CA MET A 94 -8.58 3.07 5.68
C MET A 94 -9.04 2.56 7.06
N LYS A 95 -10.04 3.22 7.66
CA LYS A 95 -10.62 2.80 8.95
C LYS A 95 -11.32 1.44 8.85
N SER A 96 -11.97 1.14 7.72
CA SER A 96 -12.67 -0.14 7.51
C SER A 96 -11.73 -1.36 7.62
N TYR A 97 -10.44 -1.19 7.33
CA TYR A 97 -9.44 -2.25 7.45
C TYR A 97 -8.91 -2.46 8.87
N GLU A 98 -9.20 -1.57 9.83
CA GLU A 98 -8.65 -1.68 11.20
C GLU A 98 -9.08 -2.96 11.91
N GLY A 99 -10.32 -3.44 11.66
CA GLY A 99 -10.80 -4.72 12.18
C GLY A 99 -9.91 -5.89 11.72
N VAL A 100 -9.62 -5.95 10.42
CA VAL A 100 -8.76 -6.99 9.82
C VAL A 100 -7.32 -6.89 10.33
N LEU A 101 -6.79 -5.67 10.47
CA LEU A 101 -5.45 -5.45 11.04
C LEU A 101 -5.36 -5.99 12.47
N ASN A 102 -6.38 -5.74 13.29
CA ASN A 102 -6.44 -6.25 14.66
C ASN A 102 -6.51 -7.78 14.70
N THR A 103 -7.30 -8.42 13.83
CA THR A 103 -7.33 -9.89 13.69
C THR A 103 -5.96 -10.46 13.34
N LEU A 104 -5.17 -9.75 12.54
CA LEU A 104 -3.79 -10.14 12.19
C LEU A 104 -2.74 -9.73 13.25
N LYS A 105 -3.17 -9.23 14.41
CA LYS A 105 -2.30 -8.69 15.48
C LYS A 105 -1.38 -7.57 15.00
N ILE A 106 -1.83 -6.78 14.04
CA ILE A 106 -1.13 -5.61 13.52
C ILE A 106 -1.78 -4.37 14.14
N ASN A 107 -1.00 -3.58 14.88
CA ASN A 107 -1.50 -2.35 15.48
C ASN A 107 -1.81 -1.30 14.39
N PRO A 108 -3.06 -0.82 14.23
CA PRO A 108 -3.43 0.17 13.23
C PRO A 108 -2.61 1.45 13.31
N GLN A 109 -2.32 1.95 14.51
CA GLN A 109 -1.48 3.14 14.66
C GLN A 109 -0.05 2.91 14.15
N GLY A 110 0.45 1.69 14.24
CA GLY A 110 1.72 1.30 13.64
C GLY A 110 1.67 1.38 12.12
N VAL A 111 0.55 0.97 11.52
CA VAL A 111 0.31 1.06 10.07
C VAL A 111 0.23 2.52 9.61
N TYR A 112 -0.53 3.39 10.28
CA TYR A 112 -0.56 4.82 9.92
C TYR A 112 0.82 5.48 10.02
N ALA A 113 1.62 5.14 11.04
CA ALA A 113 2.98 5.65 11.15
C ALA A 113 3.89 5.12 10.04
N PHE A 114 3.69 3.87 9.62
CA PHE A 114 4.39 3.32 8.46
C PHE A 114 3.98 4.02 7.17
N CYS A 115 2.69 4.27 6.95
CA CYS A 115 2.23 4.99 5.76
C CYS A 115 2.82 6.40 5.68
N ALA A 116 2.87 7.11 6.81
CA ALA A 116 3.54 8.41 6.90
C ALA A 116 5.05 8.31 6.62
N ASP A 117 5.72 7.24 7.05
CA ASP A 117 7.14 7.01 6.79
C ASP A 117 7.41 6.71 5.30
N VAL A 118 6.51 5.97 4.64
CA VAL A 118 6.57 5.75 3.18
C VAL A 118 6.38 7.06 2.43
N GLU A 119 5.36 7.85 2.79
CA GLU A 119 5.02 9.10 2.11
C GLU A 119 6.09 10.17 2.27
N TYR A 120 6.55 10.43 3.50
CA TYR A 120 7.39 11.58 3.80
C TYR A 120 8.89 11.28 3.86
N ASN A 121 9.27 10.03 4.15
CA ASN A 121 10.69 9.63 4.24
C ASN A 121 11.11 8.68 3.11
N ASN A 122 10.20 8.36 2.18
CA ASN A 122 10.44 7.46 1.06
C ASN A 122 11.08 6.12 1.50
N SER A 123 10.63 5.56 2.62
CA SER A 123 11.23 4.35 3.20
C SER A 123 11.02 3.08 2.38
N VAL A 124 10.13 3.13 1.38
CA VAL A 124 9.94 2.10 0.35
C VAL A 124 10.10 2.76 -1.03
N PRO A 125 11.34 2.94 -1.53
CA PRO A 125 11.60 3.77 -2.71
C PRO A 125 10.90 3.34 -3.99
N LEU A 126 10.65 2.04 -4.16
CA LEU A 126 9.96 1.53 -5.35
C LEU A 126 8.44 1.72 -5.28
N PHE A 127 7.90 2.09 -4.11
CA PHE A 127 6.46 2.21 -3.89
C PHE A 127 5.86 3.37 -4.69
N SER A 128 6.51 4.52 -4.72
CA SER A 128 6.01 5.71 -5.43
C SER A 128 5.75 5.44 -6.92
N ARG A 129 6.57 4.58 -7.54
CA ARG A 129 6.47 4.26 -8.96
C ARG A 129 5.65 3.00 -9.26
N TYR A 130 5.79 1.95 -8.45
CA TYR A 130 5.24 0.63 -8.75
C TYR A 130 4.38 0.05 -7.63
N GLY A 131 4.09 0.82 -6.57
CA GLY A 131 3.33 0.35 -5.41
C GLY A 131 1.92 -0.12 -5.79
N GLN A 132 1.23 0.63 -6.65
CA GLN A 132 -0.13 0.29 -7.09
C GLN A 132 -0.15 -0.97 -7.96
N ILE A 133 0.75 -1.11 -8.93
CA ILE A 133 0.79 -2.32 -9.76
C ILE A 133 1.18 -3.55 -8.93
N ALA A 134 2.12 -3.40 -7.99
CA ALA A 134 2.48 -4.46 -7.05
C ALA A 134 1.29 -4.83 -6.14
N MET A 135 0.49 -3.85 -5.69
CA MET A 135 -0.74 -4.07 -4.93
C MET A 135 -1.70 -5.00 -5.68
N TYR A 136 -1.94 -4.73 -6.97
CA TYR A 136 -2.82 -5.55 -7.79
C TYR A 136 -2.27 -6.97 -8.00
N VAL A 137 -0.98 -7.12 -8.30
CA VAL A 137 -0.34 -8.43 -8.43
C VAL A 137 -0.51 -9.25 -7.15
N ILE A 138 -0.22 -8.66 -6.00
CA ILE A 138 -0.35 -9.34 -4.70
C ILE A 138 -1.82 -9.63 -4.39
N GLY A 139 -2.74 -8.73 -4.75
CA GLY A 139 -4.18 -8.94 -4.62
C GLY A 139 -4.66 -10.18 -5.38
N HIS A 140 -4.23 -10.38 -6.63
CA HIS A 140 -4.57 -11.58 -7.39
C HIS A 140 -3.96 -12.85 -6.79
N ILE A 141 -2.72 -12.78 -6.30
CA ILE A 141 -2.10 -13.91 -5.58
C ILE A 141 -2.87 -14.22 -4.30
N MET A 142 -3.29 -13.20 -3.55
CA MET A 142 -4.07 -13.35 -2.32
C MET A 142 -5.44 -13.97 -2.60
N ASN A 143 -6.16 -13.49 -3.62
CA ASN A 143 -7.48 -14.02 -3.98
C ASN A 143 -7.39 -15.49 -4.40
N TYR A 144 -6.36 -15.87 -5.16
CA TYR A 144 -6.09 -17.27 -5.48
C TYR A 144 -5.79 -18.09 -4.23
N ASP A 145 -4.90 -17.59 -3.37
CA ASP A 145 -4.56 -18.25 -2.10
C ASP A 145 -5.83 -18.46 -1.25
N LEU A 146 -6.74 -17.50 -1.19
CA LEU A 146 -8.00 -17.60 -0.44
C LEU A 146 -9.09 -18.44 -1.13
N GLY A 147 -8.83 -18.95 -2.33
CA GLY A 147 -9.80 -19.73 -3.11
C GLY A 147 -10.96 -18.92 -3.65
N MET A 148 -10.81 -17.59 -3.77
CA MET A 148 -11.81 -16.68 -4.36
C MET A 148 -11.77 -16.71 -5.88
N ILE A 149 -10.60 -16.99 -6.46
CA ILE A 149 -10.40 -17.14 -7.91
C ILE A 149 -9.57 -18.39 -8.19
N THR A 150 -9.68 -18.89 -9.41
CA THR A 150 -8.86 -20.00 -9.91
C THR A 150 -7.42 -19.56 -10.19
N LYS A 151 -6.52 -20.54 -10.34
CA LYS A 151 -5.12 -20.30 -10.71
C LYS A 151 -5.02 -19.61 -12.07
N ASP A 152 -5.82 -20.06 -13.03
CA ASP A 152 -5.77 -19.57 -14.41
C ASP A 152 -6.27 -18.13 -14.50
N GLU A 153 -7.34 -17.78 -13.76
CA GLU A 153 -7.80 -16.40 -13.61
C GLU A 153 -6.72 -15.51 -12.97
N ALA A 154 -6.04 -15.97 -11.92
CA ALA A 154 -4.98 -15.21 -11.28
C ALA A 154 -3.80 -14.96 -12.24
N LEU A 155 -3.38 -15.97 -13.01
CA LEU A 155 -2.32 -15.85 -14.00
C LEU A 155 -2.71 -14.90 -15.14
N LYS A 156 -3.94 -15.01 -15.64
CA LYS A 156 -4.49 -14.13 -16.68
C LYS A 156 -4.49 -12.67 -16.23
N ASN A 157 -4.97 -12.40 -15.01
CA ASN A 157 -4.98 -11.04 -14.47
C ASN A 157 -3.56 -10.48 -14.25
N ILE A 158 -2.63 -11.30 -13.77
CA ILE A 158 -1.22 -10.89 -13.66
C ILE A 158 -0.61 -10.64 -15.04
N GLN A 159 -1.01 -11.38 -16.07
CA GLN A 159 -0.55 -11.15 -17.44
C GLN A 159 -1.04 -9.79 -17.98
N TYR A 160 -2.31 -9.44 -17.76
CA TYR A 160 -2.80 -8.09 -18.11
C TYR A 160 -2.00 -6.97 -17.44
N LEU A 161 -1.58 -7.16 -16.19
CA LEU A 161 -0.72 -6.20 -15.51
C LEU A 161 0.70 -6.13 -16.09
N LYS A 162 1.22 -7.21 -16.69
CA LYS A 162 2.53 -7.19 -17.36
C LYS A 162 2.47 -6.49 -18.73
N ASP A 163 1.33 -6.60 -19.40
CA ASP A 163 1.13 -6.04 -20.74
C ASP A 163 0.78 -4.54 -20.68
N PHE A 164 0.55 -3.99 -19.48
CA PHE A 164 0.38 -2.55 -19.28
C PHE A 164 1.66 -1.77 -19.63
N GLU A 165 1.51 -0.68 -20.37
CA GLU A 165 2.62 0.10 -20.95
C GLU A 165 3.68 0.53 -19.92
N PHE A 166 3.24 0.96 -18.74
CA PHE A 166 4.15 1.41 -17.67
C PHE A 166 4.54 0.30 -16.70
N ALA A 167 4.19 -0.95 -16.99
CA ALA A 167 4.61 -2.07 -16.17
C ALA A 167 6.14 -2.27 -16.25
N PRO A 168 6.81 -2.53 -15.13
CA PRO A 168 8.23 -2.85 -15.17
C PRO A 168 8.45 -4.17 -15.92
N LYS A 169 9.46 -4.21 -16.80
CA LYS A 169 9.86 -5.40 -17.58
C LYS A 169 9.95 -6.68 -16.75
N ASN A 170 10.37 -6.58 -15.49
CA ASN A 170 10.39 -7.69 -14.54
C ASN A 170 9.42 -7.45 -13.36
N LEU A 171 8.12 -7.41 -13.65
CA LEU A 171 7.05 -7.18 -12.68
C LEU A 171 7.10 -8.10 -11.47
N SER A 172 7.42 -9.38 -11.67
CA SER A 172 7.53 -10.34 -10.56
C SER A 172 8.67 -9.96 -9.60
N MET A 173 9.83 -9.57 -10.13
CA MET A 173 10.97 -9.18 -9.29
C MET A 173 10.71 -7.86 -8.57
N VAL A 174 10.15 -6.87 -9.27
CA VAL A 174 9.82 -5.57 -8.68
C VAL A 174 8.78 -5.72 -7.57
N THR A 175 7.72 -6.50 -7.81
CA THR A 175 6.71 -6.80 -6.79
C THR A 175 7.34 -7.45 -5.55
N ARG A 176 8.22 -8.44 -5.75
CA ARG A 176 8.94 -9.09 -4.63
C ARG A 176 9.82 -8.11 -3.86
N LYS A 177 10.54 -7.22 -4.55
CA LYS A 177 11.38 -6.19 -3.90
C LYS A 177 10.52 -5.23 -3.06
N ILE A 178 9.38 -4.79 -3.58
CA ILE A 178 8.43 -3.94 -2.84
C ILE A 178 7.93 -4.65 -1.58
N VAL A 179 7.53 -5.92 -1.68
CA VAL A 179 7.08 -6.69 -0.51
C VAL A 179 8.16 -6.73 0.57
N ILE A 180 9.41 -7.00 0.19
CA ILE A 180 10.54 -7.04 1.14
C ILE A 180 10.74 -5.66 1.79
N GLN A 181 10.80 -4.58 1.00
CA GLN A 181 10.97 -3.22 1.50
C GLN A 181 9.84 -2.82 2.46
N VAL A 182 8.59 -3.16 2.13
CA VAL A 182 7.42 -2.90 2.97
C VAL A 182 7.52 -3.64 4.31
N GLU A 183 7.89 -4.92 4.29
CA GLU A 183 8.06 -5.72 5.51
C GLU A 183 9.17 -5.16 6.41
N GLU A 184 10.31 -4.79 5.82
CA GLU A 184 11.45 -4.19 6.52
C GLU A 184 11.10 -2.82 7.12
N ALA A 185 10.55 -1.91 6.32
CA ALA A 185 10.17 -0.57 6.75
C ALA A 185 9.10 -0.63 7.86
N PHE A 186 8.07 -1.48 7.70
CA PHE A 186 7.06 -1.67 8.75
C PHE A 186 7.66 -2.27 10.03
N GLY A 187 8.60 -3.21 9.91
CA GLY A 187 9.33 -3.79 11.03
C GLY A 187 10.13 -2.73 11.81
N LEU A 188 10.84 -1.85 11.10
CA LEU A 188 11.59 -0.73 11.69
C LEU A 188 10.68 0.26 12.41
N VAL A 189 9.56 0.65 11.79
CA VAL A 189 8.56 1.54 12.41
C VAL A 189 7.99 0.91 13.68
N SER A 190 7.64 -0.38 13.63
CA SER A 190 7.12 -1.13 14.77
C SER A 190 8.13 -1.16 15.92
N LEU A 191 9.40 -1.47 15.64
CA LEU A 191 10.48 -1.49 16.63
C LEU A 191 10.69 -0.11 17.26
N ARG A 192 10.77 0.95 16.45
CA ARG A 192 10.91 2.33 16.94
C ARG A 192 9.77 2.72 17.88
N ARG A 193 8.54 2.30 17.59
CA ARG A 193 7.38 2.56 18.46
C ARG A 193 7.45 1.79 19.77
N ILE A 194 7.86 0.52 19.73
CA ILE A 194 8.09 -0.30 20.92
C ILE A 194 9.13 0.37 21.83
N ILE A 195 10.28 0.77 21.26
CA ILE A 195 11.35 1.47 22.01
C ILE A 195 10.84 2.78 22.62
N ARG A 196 10.05 3.58 21.89
CA ARG A 196 9.47 4.83 22.42
C ARG A 196 8.52 4.57 23.59
N ARG A 197 7.70 3.51 23.52
CA ARG A 197 6.81 3.11 24.62
C ARG A 197 7.62 2.71 25.85
N TYR A 198 8.61 1.83 25.69
CA TYR A 198 9.51 1.45 26.78
C TYR A 198 10.23 2.67 27.40
N LYS A 199 10.77 3.57 26.57
CA LYS A 199 11.42 4.80 27.08
C LYS A 199 10.47 5.69 27.88
N LYS A 200 9.19 5.75 27.51
CA LYS A 200 8.17 6.53 28.24
C LYS A 200 7.76 5.86 29.55
N GLU A 201 7.51 4.56 29.50
CA GLU A 201 7.05 3.76 30.65
C GLU A 201 8.14 3.57 31.72
N TYR A 202 9.40 3.51 31.29
CA TYR A 202 10.55 3.28 32.17
C TYR A 202 11.45 4.52 32.32
N LYS A 203 10.92 5.71 32.03
CA LYS A 203 11.65 6.98 32.19
C LYS A 203 12.11 7.13 33.66
N GLY A 204 13.42 7.11 33.89
CA GLY A 204 14.03 7.16 35.23
C GLY A 204 14.52 5.83 35.81
N LYS A 205 14.29 4.69 35.13
CA LYS A 205 14.84 3.38 35.51
C LYS A 205 15.99 3.00 34.57
N LYS A 206 17.18 2.69 35.10
CA LYS A 206 18.35 2.25 34.31
C LYS A 206 18.09 0.84 33.77
N PHE A 207 18.17 0.65 32.45
CA PHE A 207 18.16 -0.68 31.85
C PHE A 207 19.37 -0.87 30.93
N LYS A 208 19.97 -2.06 31.01
CA LYS A 208 21.07 -2.53 30.17
C LYS A 208 20.45 -3.35 29.04
N VAL A 209 20.46 -2.84 27.81
CA VAL A 209 20.02 -3.60 26.63
C VAL A 209 21.22 -4.38 26.11
N THR A 210 21.20 -5.69 26.28
CA THR A 210 22.21 -6.59 25.68
C THR A 210 21.64 -7.15 24.39
N ILE A 211 22.13 -6.66 23.24
CA ILE A 211 21.81 -7.27 21.95
C ILE A 211 22.73 -8.48 21.80
N LYS A 212 22.18 -9.70 21.86
CA LYS A 212 22.92 -10.91 21.47
C LYS A 212 23.00 -10.95 19.95
N SER A 213 24.17 -10.58 19.41
CA SER A 213 24.56 -10.93 18.04
C SER A 213 24.93 -12.41 18.02
N ASN A 214 24.27 -13.21 17.17
CA ASN A 214 24.65 -14.58 16.87
C ASN A 214 25.48 -14.66 15.57
N VAL A 215 26.21 -13.60 15.22
CA VAL A 215 27.14 -13.62 14.08
C VAL A 215 28.54 -13.94 14.64
N PRO A 216 29.12 -15.11 14.31
CA PRO A 216 30.53 -15.38 14.61
C PRO A 216 31.40 -14.43 13.77
N LEU A 217 32.40 -13.82 14.42
CA LEU A 217 33.50 -13.11 13.77
C LEU A 217 34.33 -14.07 12.91
#